data_AF-A0A239KY65-F1
#
_entry.id   AF-A0A239KY65-F1
#
_cell.length_a   1.000
_cell.length_b   1.000
_cell.length_c   1.000
_cell.angle_alpha   90.00
_cell.angle_beta   90.00
_cell.angle_gamma   90.00
#
_symmetry.space_group_name_H-M   'P 1'
#
loop_
_entity.id
_entity.type
_entity.pdbx_description
1 polymer ?
#
loop_
_entity_poly.entity_id
_entity_poly.type
_entity_poly.pdbx_seq_one_letter_code
_entity_poly.pdbx_strand_id
1 'polypeptide(L)'
;MADWWRHQPHPGDPQAGLEEPKGTKMSDNSVYGASDAAVSGLTRKTRTHHLLQMKAEGERWAMLTAYDYSSARIFEEAGIPVLLVGDSAANVVYGYDTTVPVTVDELLPLVRGVVRGAPNALVVADLPFGTYESSPQQALATATRFLKEGLAHAVKLEGGERVADQIAAISAAGIPVMAHIGFTPQSVNGLGGFRIQGRGDGADQLVADAIAVQEAGAFSVVMEMVPADLAGQVTRKLTIPTIGIGAGNETDAQVLVWQDMAGYTSGKTAKFVKKFGAVGDELRSAAATYLSEVRSGTFPGPEHSY
;
A
#
# COMPACT_ATOMS: atom_id res chain seq x y z
N MET A 1 -2.91 -57.63 -82.92
CA MET A 1 -4.21 -56.92 -83.05
C MET A 1 -4.17 -55.81 -82.02
N ALA A 2 -3.80 -54.58 -82.43
CA ALA A 2 -4.76 -53.49 -82.70
C ALA A 2 -5.47 -53.08 -81.37
N ASP A 3 -5.39 -51.88 -80.82
CA ASP A 3 -5.25 -50.56 -81.42
C ASP A 3 -4.69 -49.52 -80.43
N TRP A 4 -3.91 -48.60 -80.96
CA TRP A 4 -3.76 -47.23 -80.47
C TRP A 4 -4.95 -46.41 -80.97
N TRP A 5 -5.39 -45.35 -80.27
CA TRP A 5 -5.57 -44.00 -80.84
C TRP A 5 -6.06 -42.98 -79.77
N ARG A 6 -5.17 -42.01 -79.51
CA ARG A 6 -5.35 -40.56 -79.24
C ARG A 6 -6.36 -40.07 -78.18
N HIS A 7 -5.87 -39.25 -77.24
CA HIS A 7 -5.90 -37.77 -77.31
C HIS A 7 -5.04 -37.15 -76.17
N GLN A 8 -4.20 -36.17 -76.51
CA GLN A 8 -3.57 -35.14 -75.66
C GLN A 8 -3.66 -33.82 -76.46
N PRO A 9 -3.72 -32.59 -75.86
CA PRO A 9 -2.66 -32.05 -74.98
C PRO A 9 -3.00 -30.99 -73.88
N HIS A 10 -2.07 -30.90 -72.89
CA HIS A 10 -1.47 -29.74 -72.16
C HIS A 10 -2.31 -28.68 -71.38
N PRO A 11 -1.68 -27.85 -70.48
CA PRO A 11 -0.60 -28.08 -69.50
C PRO A 11 -0.90 -27.49 -68.09
N GLY A 12 -0.13 -27.89 -67.07
CA GLY A 12 -0.14 -27.19 -65.78
C GLY A 12 0.69 -27.89 -64.70
N ASP A 13 1.93 -27.44 -64.53
CA ASP A 13 2.74 -27.64 -63.31
C ASP A 13 2.35 -26.51 -62.32
N PRO A 14 2.32 -26.70 -60.99
CA PRO A 14 3.58 -26.77 -60.24
C PRO A 14 3.59 -27.64 -58.96
N GLN A 15 4.79 -28.16 -58.67
CA GLN A 15 5.48 -28.16 -57.37
C GLN A 15 4.77 -28.75 -56.14
N ALA A 16 5.32 -29.89 -55.70
CA ALA A 16 5.23 -30.42 -54.35
C ALA A 16 5.82 -29.43 -53.34
N GLY A 17 4.96 -28.87 -52.48
CA GLY A 17 5.34 -28.10 -51.30
C GLY A 17 5.69 -29.02 -50.14
N LEU A 18 6.89 -28.83 -49.59
CA LEU A 18 7.33 -29.37 -48.31
C LEU A 18 6.51 -28.73 -47.18
N GLU A 19 5.83 -29.52 -46.36
CA GLU A 19 5.24 -29.04 -45.10
C GLU A 19 6.32 -29.01 -44.01
N GLU A 20 6.68 -27.81 -43.56
CA GLU A 20 7.43 -27.58 -42.32
C GLU A 20 6.55 -27.85 -41.09
N PRO A 21 7.09 -28.42 -40.00
CA PRO A 21 6.34 -28.59 -38.77
C PRO A 21 6.10 -27.22 -38.11
N LYS A 22 4.83 -26.88 -37.92
CA LYS A 22 4.40 -25.69 -37.16
C LYS A 22 4.96 -25.76 -35.73
N GLY A 23 5.95 -24.92 -35.46
CA GLY A 23 6.46 -24.69 -34.11
C GLY A 23 5.35 -24.22 -33.18
N THR A 24 5.16 -24.95 -32.08
CA THR A 24 4.34 -24.54 -30.94
C THR A 24 4.96 -23.28 -30.34
N LYS A 25 4.34 -22.12 -30.57
CA LYS A 25 4.66 -20.90 -29.82
C LYS A 25 4.28 -21.15 -28.36
N MET A 26 5.27 -21.32 -27.48
CA MET A 26 5.07 -21.10 -26.05
C MET A 26 4.55 -19.66 -25.89
N SER A 27 3.37 -19.53 -25.31
CA SER A 27 2.88 -18.24 -24.84
C SER A 27 3.80 -17.78 -23.71
N ASP A 28 4.48 -16.66 -23.93
CA ASP A 28 5.32 -15.97 -22.95
C ASP A 28 4.41 -15.26 -21.93
N ASN A 29 3.56 -16.03 -21.26
CA ASN A 29 2.88 -15.58 -20.06
C ASN A 29 3.93 -15.66 -18.96
N SER A 30 4.28 -14.50 -18.41
CA SER A 30 4.97 -14.43 -17.12
C SER A 30 4.37 -15.48 -16.19
N VAL A 31 5.22 -16.33 -15.62
CA VAL A 31 4.85 -17.36 -14.62
C VAL A 31 4.09 -16.74 -13.43
N TYR A 32 4.19 -15.42 -13.28
CA TYR A 32 3.40 -14.59 -12.38
C TYR A 32 2.60 -13.57 -13.21
N GLY A 33 1.34 -13.90 -13.56
CA GLY A 33 0.49 -13.09 -14.44
C GLY A 33 -0.95 -13.04 -13.98
N ALA A 34 -1.44 -11.82 -13.76
CA ALA A 34 -2.73 -11.43 -13.21
C ALA A 34 -3.95 -11.81 -14.07
N SER A 35 -5.12 -11.89 -13.43
CA SER A 35 -6.42 -12.23 -14.03
C SER A 35 -7.13 -11.04 -14.70
N ASP A 36 -7.84 -11.32 -15.80
CA ASP A 36 -8.70 -10.41 -16.59
C ASP A 36 -9.99 -9.93 -15.87
N ALA A 37 -9.88 -9.32 -14.70
CA ALA A 37 -10.98 -8.54 -14.14
C ALA A 37 -10.75 -7.06 -14.47
N ALA A 38 -11.71 -6.43 -15.15
CA ALA A 38 -11.69 -5.00 -15.45
C ALA A 38 -11.85 -4.17 -14.18
N VAL A 39 -10.80 -4.14 -13.35
CA VAL A 39 -10.61 -3.12 -12.33
C VAL A 39 -9.89 -1.98 -13.04
N SER A 40 -10.58 -0.85 -13.20
CA SER A 40 -9.97 0.37 -13.71
C SER A 40 -8.98 0.86 -12.66
N GLY A 41 -7.76 0.32 -12.67
CA GLY A 41 -6.65 0.80 -11.84
C GLY A 41 -6.37 2.29 -12.07
N LEU A 42 -5.44 2.84 -11.30
CA LEU A 42 -5.09 4.26 -11.42
C LEU A 42 -4.62 4.60 -12.84
N THR A 43 -5.33 5.51 -13.51
CA THR A 43 -4.99 5.99 -14.87
C THR A 43 -4.04 7.18 -14.87
N ARG A 44 -3.83 7.80 -13.71
CA ARG A 44 -2.92 8.94 -13.50
C ARG A 44 -2.19 8.80 -12.18
N LYS A 45 -0.96 9.34 -12.13
CA LYS A 45 -0.18 9.38 -10.90
C LYS A 45 -0.81 10.29 -9.84
N THR A 46 -1.19 9.73 -8.69
CA THR A 46 -1.70 10.45 -7.54
C THR A 46 -0.64 11.39 -6.97
N ARG A 47 -1.06 12.62 -6.66
CA ARG A 47 -0.24 13.69 -6.09
C ARG A 47 -1.01 14.34 -4.95
N THR A 48 -0.33 15.03 -4.06
CA THR A 48 -0.93 15.70 -2.90
C THR A 48 -2.06 16.66 -3.28
N HIS A 49 -1.92 17.41 -4.38
CA HIS A 49 -2.99 18.30 -4.85
C HIS A 49 -4.26 17.58 -5.31
N HIS A 50 -4.17 16.33 -5.81
CA HIS A 50 -5.36 15.54 -6.11
C HIS A 50 -6.13 15.18 -4.83
N LEU A 51 -5.45 14.92 -3.72
CA LEU A 51 -6.09 14.62 -2.44
C LEU A 51 -6.80 15.85 -1.84
N LEU A 52 -6.19 17.03 -2.02
CA LEU A 52 -6.83 18.31 -1.68
C LEU A 52 -8.07 18.56 -2.53
N GLN A 53 -8.00 18.27 -3.84
CA GLN A 53 -9.14 18.36 -4.74
C GLN A 53 -10.27 17.42 -4.32
N MET A 54 -9.96 16.15 -4.01
CA MET A 54 -10.93 15.18 -3.52
C MET A 54 -11.65 15.67 -2.25
N LYS A 55 -10.91 16.26 -1.29
CA LYS A 55 -11.54 16.90 -0.11
C LYS A 55 -12.49 18.03 -0.51
N ALA A 56 -12.06 18.94 -1.39
CA ALA A 56 -12.87 20.07 -1.83
C ALA A 56 -14.15 19.63 -2.56
N GLU A 57 -14.09 18.51 -3.28
CA GLU A 57 -15.21 17.90 -4.01
C GLU A 57 -16.07 16.98 -3.12
N GLY A 58 -15.65 16.70 -1.88
CA GLY A 58 -16.30 15.75 -0.99
C GLY A 58 -16.11 14.29 -1.41
N GLU A 59 -15.17 14.01 -2.32
CA GLU A 59 -14.80 12.66 -2.74
C GLU A 59 -13.94 12.00 -1.64
N ARG A 60 -14.45 10.89 -1.10
CA ARG A 60 -13.72 10.09 -0.12
C ARG A 60 -12.76 9.14 -0.82
N TRP A 61 -11.55 9.02 -0.30
CA TRP A 61 -10.54 8.14 -0.86
C TRP A 61 -10.00 7.12 0.15
N ALA A 62 -9.41 6.04 -0.37
CA ALA A 62 -8.88 4.94 0.43
C ALA A 62 -7.36 4.98 0.48
N MET A 63 -6.82 4.57 1.62
CA MET A 63 -5.38 4.38 1.83
C MET A 63 -5.17 2.98 2.41
N LEU A 64 -4.15 2.28 1.94
CA LEU A 64 -3.73 1.01 2.53
C LEU A 64 -2.26 1.06 2.84
N THR A 65 -1.86 0.35 3.89
CA THR A 65 -0.44 0.03 4.04
C THR A 65 0.02 -0.94 2.94
N ALA A 66 1.31 -0.90 2.60
CA ALA A 66 1.96 -1.86 1.72
C ALA A 66 3.44 -1.97 2.10
N TYR A 67 4.02 -3.17 1.94
CA TYR A 67 5.38 -3.44 2.42
C TYR A 67 6.24 -4.18 1.40
N ASP A 68 5.67 -4.58 0.27
CA ASP A 68 6.36 -5.33 -0.77
C ASP A 68 5.82 -4.97 -2.15
N TYR A 69 6.55 -5.38 -3.18
CA TYR A 69 6.21 -5.12 -4.57
C TYR A 69 4.87 -5.75 -4.98
N SER A 70 4.63 -7.01 -4.61
CA SER A 70 3.49 -7.79 -5.10
C SER A 70 2.17 -7.26 -4.53
N SER A 71 2.13 -6.98 -3.22
CA SER A 71 0.97 -6.37 -2.58
C SER A 71 0.70 -4.97 -3.15
N ALA A 72 1.75 -4.15 -3.31
CA ALA A 72 1.61 -2.81 -3.89
C ALA A 72 1.07 -2.86 -5.32
N ARG A 73 1.49 -3.84 -6.13
CA ARG A 73 1.00 -4.01 -7.49
C ARG A 73 -0.49 -4.35 -7.55
N ILE A 74 -0.95 -5.24 -6.66
CA ILE A 74 -2.37 -5.57 -6.55
C ILE A 74 -3.18 -4.34 -6.12
N PHE A 75 -2.69 -3.54 -5.17
CA PHE A 75 -3.41 -2.35 -4.71
C PHE A 75 -3.44 -1.22 -5.76
N GLU A 76 -2.37 -1.07 -6.55
CA GLU A 76 -2.32 -0.18 -7.71
C GLU A 76 -3.38 -0.55 -8.75
N GLU A 77 -3.48 -1.84 -9.10
CA GLU A 77 -4.49 -2.37 -10.02
C GLU A 77 -5.91 -2.22 -9.46
N ALA A 78 -6.05 -2.33 -8.14
CA ALA A 78 -7.31 -2.08 -7.43
C ALA A 78 -7.69 -0.59 -7.36
N GLY A 79 -6.83 0.33 -7.79
CA GLY A 79 -7.12 1.75 -7.81
C GLY A 79 -6.91 2.47 -6.48
N ILE A 80 -6.13 1.91 -5.54
CA ILE A 80 -5.86 2.53 -4.23
C ILE A 80 -4.93 3.75 -4.42
N PRO A 81 -5.40 5.00 -4.20
CA PRO A 81 -4.64 6.19 -4.58
C PRO A 81 -3.41 6.46 -3.71
N VAL A 82 -3.36 5.97 -2.47
CA VAL A 82 -2.29 6.22 -1.51
C VAL A 82 -1.87 4.92 -0.83
N LEU A 83 -0.56 4.65 -0.83
CA LEU A 83 0.03 3.51 -0.13
C LEU A 83 0.97 3.98 0.97
N LEU A 84 0.86 3.37 2.15
CA LEU A 84 1.71 3.66 3.30
C LEU A 84 2.71 2.53 3.56
N VAL A 85 3.99 2.82 3.48
CA VAL A 85 5.02 1.96 4.06
C VAL A 85 5.18 2.37 5.51
N GLY A 86 4.28 1.81 6.33
CA GLY A 86 4.15 2.19 7.74
C GLY A 86 5.13 1.46 8.64
N ASP A 87 5.44 2.06 9.78
CA ASP A 87 6.23 1.42 10.85
C ASP A 87 5.51 0.22 11.48
N SER A 88 4.19 0.10 11.27
CA SER A 88 3.40 -1.14 11.45
C SER A 88 4.03 -2.39 10.81
N ALA A 89 4.92 -2.23 9.82
CA ALA A 89 5.78 -3.31 9.32
C ALA A 89 6.54 -4.04 10.44
N ALA A 90 6.90 -3.33 11.52
CA ALA A 90 7.47 -3.91 12.73
C ALA A 90 6.70 -5.16 13.19
N ASN A 91 5.37 -5.07 13.25
CA ASN A 91 4.51 -6.14 13.71
C ASN A 91 4.22 -7.14 12.58
N VAL A 92 3.74 -6.66 11.43
CA VAL A 92 3.17 -7.54 10.39
C VAL A 92 4.18 -8.08 9.39
N VAL A 93 5.40 -7.53 9.35
CA VAL A 93 6.52 -8.02 8.53
C VAL A 93 7.59 -8.66 9.40
N TYR A 94 8.01 -7.98 10.47
CA TYR A 94 9.16 -8.41 11.28
C TYR A 94 8.78 -9.18 12.55
N GLY A 95 7.51 -9.19 12.95
CA GLY A 95 7.06 -9.92 14.14
C GLY A 95 7.49 -9.29 15.47
N TYR A 96 7.88 -8.02 15.49
CA TYR A 96 8.10 -7.28 16.73
C TYR A 96 6.77 -7.07 17.48
N ASP A 97 6.86 -6.94 18.80
CA ASP A 97 5.67 -6.72 19.65
C ASP A 97 5.16 -5.27 19.60
N THR A 98 6.02 -4.33 19.23
CA THR A 98 5.69 -2.89 19.12
C THR A 98 6.37 -2.30 17.87
N THR A 99 6.00 -1.08 17.49
CA THR A 99 6.65 -0.36 16.37
C THR A 99 7.98 0.29 16.75
N VAL A 100 8.29 0.39 18.04
CA VAL A 100 9.51 1.04 18.57
C VAL A 100 10.83 0.50 17.98
N PRO A 101 11.01 -0.82 17.74
CA PRO A 101 12.30 -1.35 17.30
C PRO A 101 12.63 -1.10 15.83
N VAL A 102 11.64 -0.80 14.98
CA VAL A 102 11.88 -0.74 13.53
C VAL A 102 12.78 0.43 13.17
N THR A 103 13.73 0.17 12.29
CA THR A 103 14.75 1.13 11.88
C THR A 103 14.48 1.71 10.50
N VAL A 104 15.17 2.80 10.17
CA VAL A 104 15.17 3.36 8.80
C VAL A 104 15.66 2.31 7.79
N ASP A 105 16.68 1.53 8.16
CA ASP A 105 17.31 0.57 7.26
C ASP A 105 16.45 -0.67 7.00
N GLU A 106 15.54 -1.01 7.92
CA GLU A 106 14.49 -2.00 7.70
C GLU A 106 13.40 -1.46 6.76
N LEU A 107 12.96 -0.20 6.92
CA LEU A 107 11.87 0.34 6.07
C LEU A 107 12.32 0.70 4.65
N LEU A 108 13.50 1.28 4.45
CA LEU A 108 13.99 1.71 3.12
C LEU A 108 13.87 0.65 2.00
N PRO A 109 14.25 -0.63 2.20
CA PRO A 109 14.06 -1.66 1.16
C PRO A 109 12.59 -1.94 0.88
N LEU A 110 11.71 -1.90 1.88
CA LEU A 110 10.26 -2.06 1.70
C LEU A 110 9.69 -0.91 0.85
N VAL A 111 10.08 0.33 1.16
CA VAL A 111 9.69 1.52 0.38
C VAL A 111 10.06 1.37 -1.09
N ARG A 112 11.30 0.95 -1.39
CA ARG A 112 11.71 0.71 -2.79
C ARG A 112 10.87 -0.37 -3.47
N GLY A 113 10.50 -1.43 -2.77
CA GLY A 113 9.63 -2.48 -3.29
C GLY A 113 8.25 -1.94 -3.66
N VAL A 114 7.64 -1.18 -2.75
CA VAL A 114 6.30 -0.59 -2.93
C VAL A 114 6.28 0.44 -4.07
N VAL A 115 7.27 1.33 -4.14
CA VAL A 115 7.37 2.33 -5.22
C VAL A 115 7.48 1.68 -6.60
N ARG A 116 8.15 0.53 -6.71
CA ARG A 116 8.22 -0.24 -7.96
C ARG A 116 6.89 -0.91 -8.32
N GLY A 117 6.14 -1.38 -7.32
CA GLY A 117 4.86 -2.06 -7.53
C GLY A 117 3.72 -1.11 -7.87
N ALA A 118 3.77 0.13 -7.38
CA ALA A 118 2.71 1.13 -7.51
C ALA A 118 3.21 2.43 -8.19
N PRO A 119 3.37 2.43 -9.53
CA PRO A 119 3.91 3.58 -10.26
C PRO A 119 3.02 4.82 -10.19
N ASN A 120 1.70 4.67 -10.05
CA ASN A 120 0.75 5.78 -9.99
C ASN A 120 0.27 6.11 -8.58
N ALA A 121 0.25 5.18 -7.62
CA ALA A 121 -0.13 5.53 -6.25
C ALA A 121 0.84 6.53 -5.60
N LEU A 122 0.32 7.36 -4.69
CA LEU A 122 1.16 8.19 -3.82
C LEU A 122 1.71 7.32 -2.69
N VAL A 123 2.97 6.88 -2.80
CA VAL A 123 3.67 6.19 -1.73
C VAL A 123 4.17 7.15 -0.65
N VAL A 124 3.68 6.96 0.58
CA VAL A 124 4.08 7.65 1.81
C VAL A 124 4.93 6.68 2.64
N ALA A 125 6.06 7.14 3.19
CA ALA A 125 6.90 6.33 4.08
C ALA A 125 6.90 6.89 5.50
N ASP A 126 6.78 6.02 6.50
CA ASP A 126 6.90 6.44 7.89
C ASP A 126 8.33 6.78 8.29
N LEU A 127 8.48 7.85 9.07
CA LEU A 127 9.67 8.09 9.87
C LEU A 127 9.56 7.24 11.15
N PRO A 128 10.45 6.26 11.37
CA PRO A 128 10.41 5.43 12.56
C PRO A 128 10.67 6.22 13.85
N PHE A 129 10.28 5.64 14.98
CA PHE A 129 10.59 6.17 16.30
C PHE A 129 12.10 6.46 16.47
N GLY A 130 12.42 7.60 17.09
CA GLY A 130 13.78 8.04 17.38
C GLY A 130 14.50 8.73 16.22
N THR A 131 13.84 8.91 15.06
CA THR A 131 14.46 9.41 13.83
C THR A 131 14.10 10.84 13.47
N TYR A 132 13.18 11.47 14.21
CA TYR A 132 12.71 12.84 13.94
C TYR A 132 12.50 13.69 15.20
N GLU A 133 12.43 13.06 16.38
CA GLU A 133 12.04 13.68 17.63
C GLU A 133 13.12 14.60 18.19
N SER A 134 14.40 14.38 17.87
CA SER A 134 15.48 15.14 18.51
C SER A 134 15.57 16.58 17.99
N SER A 135 15.35 16.79 16.69
CA SER A 135 15.43 18.11 16.07
C SER A 135 14.85 18.15 14.65
N PRO A 136 14.48 19.34 14.13
CA PRO A 136 14.11 19.52 12.73
C PRO A 136 15.20 19.06 11.75
N GLN A 137 16.49 19.22 12.10
CA GLN A 137 17.60 18.80 11.26
C GLN A 137 17.68 17.27 11.16
N GLN A 138 17.44 16.55 12.27
CA GLN A 138 17.38 15.09 12.27
C GLN A 138 16.20 14.63 11.40
N ALA A 139 15.01 15.18 11.63
CA ALA A 139 13.80 14.85 10.88
C ALA A 139 13.98 15.06 9.37
N LEU A 140 14.57 16.19 8.97
CA LEU A 140 14.87 16.49 7.56
C LEU A 140 15.90 15.51 6.97
N ALA A 141 16.95 15.17 7.72
CA ALA A 141 17.95 14.21 7.27
C ALA A 141 17.32 12.83 7.02
N THR A 142 16.51 12.35 7.96
CA THR A 142 15.78 11.07 7.84
C THR A 142 14.80 11.11 6.67
N ALA A 143 13.98 12.16 6.55
CA ALA A 143 13.02 12.30 5.44
C ALA A 143 13.73 12.32 4.08
N THR A 144 14.88 12.99 4.00
CA THR A 144 15.70 13.01 2.78
C THR A 144 16.14 11.61 2.36
N ARG A 145 16.49 10.73 3.31
CA ARG A 145 16.82 9.33 3.00
C ARG A 145 15.61 8.59 2.41
N PHE A 146 14.43 8.74 3.00
CA PHE A 146 13.22 8.07 2.48
C PHE A 146 12.85 8.50 1.06
N LEU A 147 13.09 9.76 0.69
CA LEU A 147 12.89 10.23 -0.68
C LEU A 147 14.02 9.75 -1.62
N LYS A 148 15.28 9.91 -1.24
CA LYS A 148 16.43 9.64 -2.14
C LYS A 148 16.78 8.15 -2.24
N GLU A 149 16.82 7.45 -1.12
CA GLU A 149 17.17 6.02 -1.03
C GLU A 149 15.92 5.13 -1.11
N GLY A 150 14.81 5.58 -0.53
CA GLY A 150 13.54 4.85 -0.50
C GLY A 150 12.69 5.08 -1.75
N LEU A 151 12.86 6.22 -2.43
CA LEU A 151 12.04 6.67 -3.56
C LEU A 151 10.59 7.03 -3.18
N ALA A 152 10.32 7.24 -1.89
CA ALA A 152 9.01 7.69 -1.42
C ALA A 152 8.64 9.05 -2.05
N HIS A 153 7.35 9.32 -2.14
CA HIS A 153 6.85 10.61 -2.63
C HIS A 153 6.57 11.61 -1.49
N ALA A 154 6.37 11.10 -0.28
CA ALA A 154 6.05 11.84 0.93
C ALA A 154 6.50 11.05 2.17
N VAL A 155 6.56 11.72 3.31
CA VAL A 155 6.84 11.08 4.60
C VAL A 155 5.68 11.27 5.58
N LYS A 156 5.51 10.34 6.52
CA LYS A 156 4.61 10.47 7.67
C LYS A 156 5.42 10.49 8.98
N LEU A 157 5.03 11.35 9.92
CA LEU A 157 5.64 11.43 11.25
C LEU A 157 4.58 11.66 12.33
N GLU A 158 4.86 11.23 13.56
CA GLU A 158 3.88 11.22 14.65
C GLU A 158 4.10 12.34 15.66
N GLY A 159 3.02 13.06 15.98
CA GLY A 159 3.01 14.14 16.95
C GLY A 159 2.13 15.30 16.52
N GLY A 160 1.66 16.05 17.51
CA GLY A 160 0.93 17.30 17.33
C GLY A 160 1.82 18.53 17.40
N GLU A 161 1.50 19.47 18.29
CA GLU A 161 2.25 20.73 18.44
C GLU A 161 3.77 20.51 18.63
N ARG A 162 4.15 19.47 19.37
CA ARG A 162 5.56 19.17 19.69
C ARG A 162 6.46 18.84 18.48
N VAL A 163 5.89 18.56 17.31
CA VAL A 163 6.64 18.26 16.07
C VAL A 163 6.42 19.30 14.97
N ALA A 164 5.78 20.43 15.28
CA ALA A 164 5.49 21.47 14.29
C ALA A 164 6.77 21.99 13.61
N ASP A 165 7.86 22.19 14.37
CA ASP A 165 9.13 22.67 13.82
C ASP A 165 9.76 21.65 12.84
N GLN A 166 9.62 20.34 13.11
CA GLN A 166 10.06 19.27 12.23
C GLN A 166 9.27 19.28 10.92
N ILE A 167 7.93 19.36 11.01
CA ILE A 167 7.05 19.43 9.84
C ILE A 167 7.41 20.65 9.00
N ALA A 168 7.55 21.82 9.63
CA ALA A 168 7.91 23.06 8.94
C ALA A 168 9.25 22.95 8.21
N ALA A 169 10.28 22.39 8.84
CA ALA A 169 11.58 22.21 8.20
C ALA A 169 11.53 21.24 7.01
N ILE A 170 10.81 20.11 7.14
CA ILE A 170 10.66 19.12 6.07
C ILE A 170 9.86 19.70 4.90
N SER A 171 8.72 20.33 5.18
CA SER A 171 7.86 20.95 4.16
C SER A 171 8.55 22.11 3.46
N ALA A 172 9.29 22.96 4.18
CA ALA A 172 10.07 24.06 3.58
C ALA A 172 11.19 23.57 2.65
N ALA A 173 11.72 22.36 2.88
CA ALA A 173 12.68 21.71 2.00
C ALA A 173 12.04 21.07 0.74
N GLY A 174 10.72 21.16 0.60
CA GLY A 174 9.97 20.63 -0.54
C GLY A 174 9.55 19.17 -0.40
N ILE A 175 9.64 18.59 0.79
CA ILE A 175 9.23 17.22 1.07
C ILE A 175 7.79 17.23 1.63
N PRO A 176 6.81 16.59 0.98
CA PRO A 176 5.45 16.53 1.51
C PRO A 176 5.36 15.72 2.80
N VAL A 177 4.75 16.30 3.84
CA VAL A 177 4.54 15.66 5.14
C VAL A 177 3.07 15.32 5.36
N MET A 178 2.79 14.07 5.68
CA MET A 178 1.54 13.62 6.28
C MET A 178 1.73 13.57 7.80
N ALA A 179 0.98 14.37 8.54
CA ALA A 179 1.04 14.33 10.01
C ALA A 179 0.27 13.12 10.56
N HIS A 180 0.55 12.74 11.81
CA HIS A 180 -0.21 11.73 12.54
C HIS A 180 -0.46 12.19 13.98
N ILE A 181 -1.74 12.37 14.34
CA ILE A 181 -2.19 12.80 15.67
C ILE A 181 -3.21 11.80 16.25
N GLY A 182 -3.58 11.98 17.52
CA GLY A 182 -4.41 11.03 18.26
C GLY A 182 -3.53 9.98 18.92
N PHE A 183 -3.91 8.70 18.83
CA PHE A 183 -3.05 7.63 19.31
C PHE A 183 -1.85 7.49 18.36
N THR A 184 -0.64 7.63 18.90
CA THR A 184 0.60 7.54 18.14
C THR A 184 1.34 6.29 18.62
N PRO A 185 1.32 5.17 17.87
CA PRO A 185 1.88 3.89 18.30
C PRO A 185 3.33 3.96 18.78
N GLN A 186 4.13 4.87 18.23
CA GLN A 186 5.52 5.08 18.66
C GLN A 186 5.62 5.57 20.12
N SER A 187 4.56 6.19 20.62
CA SER A 187 4.42 6.65 22.01
C SER A 187 3.70 5.65 22.92
N VAL A 188 3.52 4.38 22.51
CA VAL A 188 2.74 3.36 23.25
C VAL A 188 3.11 3.24 24.73
N ASN A 189 4.41 3.34 25.05
CA ASN A 189 4.91 3.27 26.42
C ASN A 189 4.52 4.50 27.26
N GLY A 190 4.52 5.69 26.66
CA GLY A 190 4.08 6.94 27.30
C GLY A 190 2.55 7.04 27.42
N LEU A 191 1.82 6.48 26.47
CA LEU A 191 0.35 6.49 26.42
C LEU A 191 -0.30 5.39 27.29
N GLY A 192 0.50 4.45 27.81
CA GLY A 192 -0.01 3.35 28.64
C GLY A 192 -0.82 2.31 27.86
N GLY A 193 -0.37 2.00 26.64
CA GLY A 193 -1.01 1.05 25.72
C GLY A 193 -2.03 1.68 24.77
N PHE A 194 -2.76 0.83 24.03
CA PHE A 194 -3.76 1.22 23.03
C PHE A 194 -5.00 1.83 23.66
N ARG A 195 -5.00 3.15 23.84
CA ARG A 195 -6.10 3.91 24.46
C ARG A 195 -6.65 4.95 23.50
N ILE A 196 -7.97 5.11 23.53
CA ILE A 196 -8.67 6.17 22.78
C ILE A 196 -8.20 7.54 23.28
N GLN A 197 -7.79 8.41 22.35
CA GLN A 197 -7.33 9.77 22.64
C GLN A 197 -8.47 10.78 22.43
N GLY A 198 -8.33 12.01 22.93
CA GLY A 198 -9.35 13.05 22.73
C GLY A 198 -10.62 12.91 23.57
N ARG A 199 -10.54 12.24 24.74
CA ARG A 199 -11.64 12.21 25.72
C ARG A 199 -11.43 13.28 26.79
N GLY A 200 -12.53 13.93 27.22
CA GLY A 200 -12.47 15.00 28.22
C GLY A 200 -11.58 16.14 27.76
N ASP A 201 -10.68 16.58 28.65
CA ASP A 201 -9.75 17.69 28.41
C ASP A 201 -8.78 17.43 27.23
N GLY A 202 -8.64 16.19 26.76
CA GLY A 202 -7.82 15.86 25.59
C GLY A 202 -8.41 16.27 24.24
N ALA A 203 -9.69 16.69 24.20
CA ALA A 203 -10.34 17.09 22.95
C ALA A 203 -9.77 18.40 22.39
N ASP A 204 -9.58 19.40 23.27
CA ASP A 204 -9.02 20.70 22.88
C ASP A 204 -7.57 20.55 22.41
N GLN A 205 -6.78 19.70 23.08
CA GLN A 205 -5.41 19.40 22.67
C GLN A 205 -5.36 18.76 21.28
N LEU A 206 -6.24 17.80 20.98
CA LEU A 206 -6.28 17.19 19.65
C LEU A 206 -6.60 18.22 18.55
N VAL A 207 -7.50 19.16 18.84
CA VAL A 207 -7.83 20.24 17.91
C VAL A 207 -6.66 21.20 17.74
N ALA A 208 -5.93 21.53 18.81
CA ALA A 208 -4.71 22.34 18.75
C ALA A 208 -3.63 21.64 17.92
N ASP A 209 -3.37 20.36 18.19
CA ASP A 209 -2.43 19.52 17.44
C ASP A 209 -2.76 19.51 15.94
N ALA A 210 -4.04 19.30 15.60
CA ALA A 210 -4.52 19.27 14.23
C ALA A 210 -4.28 20.59 13.47
N ILE A 211 -4.49 21.72 14.15
CA ILE A 211 -4.22 23.04 13.57
C ILE A 211 -2.72 23.24 13.42
N ALA A 212 -1.94 22.95 14.45
CA ALA A 212 -0.51 23.19 14.47
C ALA A 212 0.22 22.43 13.35
N VAL A 213 -0.14 21.16 13.12
CA VAL A 213 0.48 20.38 12.03
C VAL A 213 0.09 20.92 10.64
N GLN A 214 -1.14 21.44 10.48
CA GLN A 214 -1.55 22.10 9.25
C GLN A 214 -0.79 23.41 9.03
N GLU A 215 -0.69 24.25 10.06
CA GLU A 215 0.02 25.54 10.00
C GLU A 215 1.52 25.35 9.74
N ALA A 216 2.10 24.26 10.26
CA ALA A 216 3.47 23.85 9.96
C ALA A 216 3.68 23.38 8.51
N GLY A 217 2.60 23.15 7.74
CA GLY A 217 2.67 22.81 6.33
C GLY A 217 2.57 21.31 6.02
N ALA A 218 1.96 20.51 6.91
CA ALA A 218 1.53 19.16 6.53
C ALA A 218 0.50 19.23 5.40
N PHE A 219 0.56 18.33 4.41
CA PHE A 219 -0.43 18.29 3.32
C PHE A 219 -1.68 17.49 3.68
N SER A 220 -1.62 16.67 4.73
CA SER A 220 -2.72 15.87 5.27
C SER A 220 -2.40 15.42 6.69
N VAL A 221 -3.40 14.89 7.42
CA VAL A 221 -3.22 14.40 8.78
C VAL A 221 -4.01 13.10 9.03
N VAL A 222 -3.32 12.09 9.57
CA VAL A 222 -3.94 10.87 10.10
C VAL A 222 -4.45 11.13 11.51
N MET A 223 -5.67 10.66 11.81
CA MET A 223 -6.26 10.64 13.15
C MET A 223 -6.54 9.19 13.55
N GLU A 224 -5.80 8.70 14.56
CA GLU A 224 -5.92 7.32 15.04
C GLU A 224 -6.59 7.25 16.42
N MET A 225 -7.57 6.33 16.55
CA MET A 225 -8.30 6.07 17.79
C MET A 225 -8.88 7.33 18.47
N VAL A 226 -9.55 8.16 17.67
CA VAL A 226 -10.22 9.41 18.09
C VAL A 226 -11.75 9.23 18.10
N PRO A 227 -12.51 9.82 19.05
CA PRO A 227 -13.97 9.85 18.99
C PRO A 227 -14.48 10.38 17.65
N ALA A 228 -15.44 9.69 17.04
CA ALA A 228 -15.94 10.02 15.70
C ALA A 228 -16.43 11.47 15.57
N ASP A 229 -17.19 11.96 16.55
CA ASP A 229 -17.71 13.33 16.55
C ASP A 229 -16.61 14.38 16.61
N LEU A 230 -15.52 14.10 17.33
CA LEU A 230 -14.36 14.98 17.43
C LEU A 230 -13.55 14.96 16.14
N ALA A 231 -13.32 13.77 15.57
CA ALA A 231 -12.67 13.63 14.27
C ALA A 231 -13.42 14.41 13.18
N GLY A 232 -14.75 14.30 13.13
CA GLY A 232 -15.55 15.08 12.19
C GLY A 232 -15.48 16.59 12.41
N GLN A 233 -15.41 17.05 13.66
CA GLN A 233 -15.16 18.46 13.96
C GLN A 233 -13.81 18.94 13.44
N VAL A 234 -12.74 18.16 13.67
CA VAL A 234 -11.40 18.45 13.14
C VAL A 234 -11.42 18.47 11.61
N THR A 235 -12.03 17.47 10.96
CA THR A 235 -12.14 17.39 9.50
C THR A 235 -12.81 18.62 8.88
N ARG A 236 -13.85 19.17 9.52
CA ARG A 236 -14.53 20.40 9.09
C ARG A 236 -13.71 21.67 9.35
N LYS A 237 -12.80 21.65 10.32
CA LYS A 237 -11.96 22.81 10.69
C LYS A 237 -10.71 22.92 9.82
N LEU A 238 -10.16 21.79 9.38
CA LEU A 238 -8.95 21.74 8.56
C LEU A 238 -9.23 21.95 7.06
N THR A 239 -8.30 22.61 6.39
CA THR A 239 -8.27 22.73 4.92
C THR A 239 -7.57 21.55 4.27
N ILE A 240 -6.67 20.87 5.00
CA ILE A 240 -5.99 19.66 4.51
C ILE A 240 -6.85 18.40 4.70
N PRO A 241 -6.64 17.34 3.90
CA PRO A 241 -7.31 16.05 4.07
C PRO A 241 -6.98 15.39 5.41
N THR A 242 -8.00 14.80 5.99
CA THR A 242 -7.96 13.99 7.20
C THR A 242 -8.16 12.52 6.86
N ILE A 243 -7.31 11.65 7.42
CA ILE A 243 -7.36 10.21 7.20
C ILE A 243 -7.68 9.53 8.53
N GLY A 244 -8.77 8.78 8.59
CA GLY A 244 -9.19 8.10 9.80
C GLY A 244 -8.69 6.67 9.89
N ILE A 245 -8.29 6.25 11.10
CA ILE A 245 -8.17 4.83 11.48
C ILE A 245 -8.74 4.67 12.89
N GLY A 246 -9.95 4.12 12.98
CA GLY A 246 -10.71 4.15 14.23
C GLY A 246 -11.16 5.55 14.65
N ALA A 247 -11.35 6.46 13.70
CA ALA A 247 -11.79 7.85 13.89
C ALA A 247 -13.20 8.14 13.31
N GLY A 248 -13.99 7.10 13.06
CA GLY A 248 -15.32 7.23 12.43
C GLY A 248 -15.25 7.53 10.94
N ASN A 249 -16.41 7.80 10.34
CA ASN A 249 -16.58 7.99 8.90
C ASN A 249 -16.77 9.47 8.52
N GLU A 250 -16.49 10.43 9.40
CA GLU A 250 -16.57 11.86 9.04
C GLU A 250 -15.26 12.40 8.46
N THR A 251 -14.17 11.61 8.43
CA THR A 251 -12.89 11.99 7.81
C THR A 251 -12.93 11.93 6.28
N ASP A 252 -12.02 12.65 5.62
CA ASP A 252 -11.96 12.71 4.15
C ASP A 252 -11.50 11.37 3.54
N ALA A 253 -10.73 10.59 4.28
CA ALA A 253 -10.25 9.28 3.86
C ALA A 253 -10.15 8.28 5.01
N GLN A 254 -9.86 7.02 4.69
CA GLN A 254 -9.65 5.95 5.65
C GLN A 254 -8.35 5.20 5.36
N VAL A 255 -7.64 4.77 6.41
CA VAL A 255 -6.47 3.90 6.30
C VAL A 255 -6.64 2.64 7.15
N LEU A 256 -6.17 1.51 6.62
CA LEU A 256 -6.03 0.27 7.38
C LEU A 256 -4.68 -0.41 7.10
N VAL A 257 -4.20 -1.17 8.09
CA VAL A 257 -3.17 -2.17 7.87
C VAL A 257 -3.74 -3.24 6.94
N TRP A 258 -3.09 -3.52 5.81
CA TRP A 258 -3.72 -4.31 4.75
C TRP A 258 -3.92 -5.76 5.18
N GLN A 259 -3.02 -6.29 6.03
CA GLN A 259 -3.12 -7.62 6.60
C GLN A 259 -4.37 -7.77 7.47
N ASP A 260 -4.70 -6.74 8.26
CA ASP A 260 -5.91 -6.70 9.07
C ASP A 260 -7.16 -6.61 8.20
N MET A 261 -7.13 -5.71 7.21
CA MET A 261 -8.20 -5.52 6.22
C MET A 261 -8.49 -6.81 5.45
N ALA A 262 -7.46 -7.53 5.01
CA ALA A 262 -7.57 -8.74 4.21
C ALA A 262 -7.77 -10.03 5.03
N GLY A 263 -7.73 -9.95 6.36
CA GLY A 263 -7.79 -11.14 7.22
C GLY A 263 -6.59 -12.07 7.02
N TYR A 264 -5.40 -11.51 6.82
CA TYR A 264 -4.16 -12.25 6.59
C TYR A 264 -3.59 -12.84 7.89
N THR A 265 -3.63 -12.05 8.98
CA THR A 265 -3.14 -12.47 10.30
C THR A 265 -4.23 -13.22 11.06
N SER A 266 -3.82 -14.25 11.80
CA SER A 266 -4.71 -14.96 12.74
C SER A 266 -4.74 -14.22 14.09
N GLY A 267 -5.93 -14.00 14.65
CA GLY A 267 -6.08 -13.39 15.95
C GLY A 267 -7.24 -12.39 16.03
N LYS A 268 -7.38 -11.77 17.19
CA LYS A 268 -8.37 -10.73 17.44
C LYS A 268 -7.88 -9.42 16.86
N THR A 269 -8.61 -8.89 15.86
CA THR A 269 -8.34 -7.56 15.31
C THR A 269 -8.91 -6.47 16.23
N ALA A 270 -8.38 -5.25 16.13
CA ALA A 270 -8.92 -4.10 16.84
C ALA A 270 -10.38 -3.83 16.45
N LYS A 271 -11.16 -3.20 17.34
CA LYS A 271 -12.61 -2.95 17.14
C LYS A 271 -12.92 -2.16 15.86
N PHE A 272 -12.01 -1.30 15.43
CA PHE A 272 -12.19 -0.47 14.24
C PHE A 272 -11.90 -1.20 12.92
N VAL A 273 -11.35 -2.41 12.97
CA VAL A 273 -11.01 -3.20 11.78
C VAL A 273 -12.25 -3.96 11.29
N LYS A 274 -12.57 -3.78 10.01
CA LYS A 274 -13.43 -4.69 9.25
C LYS A 274 -12.56 -5.61 8.40
N LYS A 275 -12.83 -6.92 8.43
CA LYS A 275 -12.26 -7.87 7.48
C LYS A 275 -13.05 -7.83 6.17
N PHE A 276 -12.37 -7.56 5.07
CA PHE A 276 -12.91 -7.54 3.71
C PHE A 276 -12.59 -8.83 2.93
N GLY A 277 -11.78 -9.72 3.51
CA GLY A 277 -11.45 -11.03 2.96
C GLY A 277 -10.93 -11.99 4.03
N ALA A 278 -10.50 -13.17 3.57
CA ALA A 278 -9.92 -14.24 4.39
C ALA A 278 -8.61 -14.77 3.76
N VAL A 279 -7.74 -13.84 3.33
CA VAL A 279 -6.54 -14.18 2.54
C VAL A 279 -5.61 -15.13 3.31
N GLY A 280 -5.53 -14.99 4.64
CA GLY A 280 -4.71 -15.87 5.48
C GLY A 280 -5.23 -17.31 5.52
N ASP A 281 -6.56 -17.49 5.49
CA ASP A 281 -7.19 -18.81 5.48
C ASP A 281 -7.00 -19.50 4.13
N GLU A 282 -7.14 -18.76 3.04
CA GLU A 282 -6.87 -19.27 1.69
C GLU A 282 -5.41 -19.69 1.52
N LEU A 283 -4.46 -18.87 1.99
CA LEU A 283 -3.03 -19.23 1.94
C LEU A 283 -2.73 -20.47 2.78
N ARG A 284 -3.37 -20.60 3.96
CA ARG A 284 -3.22 -21.78 4.82
C ARG A 284 -3.76 -23.05 4.14
N SER A 285 -4.91 -22.94 3.48
CA SER A 285 -5.51 -24.02 2.71
C SER A 285 -4.59 -24.46 1.56
N ALA A 286 -4.12 -23.50 0.75
CA ALA A 286 -3.20 -23.76 -0.35
C ALA A 286 -1.91 -24.45 0.11
N ALA A 287 -1.30 -23.98 1.21
CA ALA A 287 -0.09 -24.59 1.77
C ALA A 287 -0.34 -26.02 2.28
N ALA A 288 -1.50 -26.27 2.91
CA ALA A 288 -1.86 -27.62 3.38
C ALA A 288 -2.10 -28.59 2.22
N THR A 289 -2.76 -28.14 1.15
CA THR A 289 -2.96 -28.93 -0.08
C THR A 289 -1.63 -29.24 -0.73
N TYR A 290 -0.75 -28.25 -0.92
CA TYR A 290 0.59 -28.45 -1.46
C TYR A 290 1.39 -29.48 -0.65
N LEU A 291 1.38 -29.36 0.68
CA LEU A 291 2.03 -30.33 1.58
C LEU A 291 1.46 -31.74 1.39
N SER A 292 0.14 -31.88 1.27
CA SER A 292 -0.54 -33.16 1.08
C SER A 292 -0.14 -33.80 -0.26
N GLU A 293 -0.17 -33.05 -1.35
CA GLU A 293 0.13 -33.55 -2.69
C GLU A 293 1.60 -33.93 -2.89
N VAL A 294 2.52 -33.20 -2.26
CA VAL A 294 3.94 -33.58 -2.21
C VAL A 294 4.13 -34.89 -1.42
N ARG A 295 3.43 -35.04 -0.29
CA ARG A 295 3.53 -36.25 0.54
C ARG A 295 2.94 -37.49 -0.12
N SER A 296 1.86 -37.35 -0.90
CA SER A 296 1.27 -38.45 -1.64
C SER A 296 2.01 -38.78 -2.94
N GLY A 297 2.94 -37.92 -3.38
CA GLY A 297 3.57 -38.03 -4.70
C GLY A 297 2.63 -37.67 -5.85
N THR A 298 1.52 -36.98 -5.56
CA THR A 298 0.61 -36.44 -6.59
C THR A 298 1.27 -35.26 -7.31
N PHE A 299 2.03 -34.43 -6.57
CA PHE A 299 2.81 -33.34 -7.12
C PHE A 299 4.33 -33.64 -7.03
N PRO A 300 5.13 -33.37 -8.07
CA PRO A 300 4.70 -32.90 -9.39
C PRO A 300 4.04 -34.00 -10.22
N GLY A 301 2.97 -33.64 -10.94
CA GLY A 301 2.39 -34.48 -11.98
C GLY A 301 3.21 -34.47 -13.29
N PRO A 302 2.90 -35.33 -14.27
CA PRO A 302 3.56 -35.36 -15.58
C PRO A 302 3.56 -34.00 -16.31
N GLU A 303 2.48 -33.23 -16.18
CA GLU A 303 2.34 -31.88 -16.75
C GLU A 303 3.28 -30.83 -16.13
N HIS A 304 3.87 -31.16 -14.97
CA HIS A 304 4.84 -30.34 -14.25
C HIS A 304 6.27 -30.92 -14.31
N SER A 305 6.52 -31.91 -15.17
CA SER A 305 7.78 -32.64 -15.30
C SER A 305 8.36 -32.56 -16.72
N TYR A 306 9.69 -32.66 -16.85
CA TYR A 306 10.42 -32.54 -18.13
C TYR A 306 11.24 -33.80 -18.45
#